data_AF-A0A259CW68-F1
#
_entry.id   AF-A0A259CW68-F1
#
_cell.length_a   1.000
_cell.length_b   1.000
_cell.length_c   1.000
_cell.angle_alpha   90.00
_cell.angle_beta   90.00
_cell.angle_gamma   90.00
#
_symmetry.space_group_name_H-M   'P 1'
#
loop_
_entity.id
_entity.type
_entity.pdbx_description
1 polymer ?
#
loop_
_entity_poly.entity_id
_entity_poly.type
_entity_poly.pdbx_seq_one_letter_code
_entity_poly.pdbx_strand_id
1 'polypeptide(L)'
;MAQTQITAEQLVNDAYADGVLIATANVCQIDKAQVNQLIFNQKKAALDTAKLYQLPFVAKDYDDYVVSGFESTMRILTDQPEGEEVLATVCQGLQDKIAKKIAP
;
A
#
# COMPACT_ATOMS: atom_id res chain seq x y z
N MET A 1 11.98 21.60 16.28
CA MET A 1 11.27 20.40 15.80
C MET A 1 11.18 20.54 14.29
N ALA A 2 11.91 19.74 13.52
CA ALA A 2 11.78 19.76 12.06
C ALA A 2 10.36 19.30 11.73
N GLN A 3 9.50 20.21 11.26
CA GLN A 3 8.22 19.82 10.70
C GLN A 3 8.54 19.00 9.46
N THR A 4 8.26 17.70 9.49
CA THR A 4 8.29 16.88 8.28
C THR A 4 7.33 17.52 7.29
N GLN A 5 7.89 18.20 6.29
CA GLN A 5 7.11 18.87 5.27
C GLN A 5 6.49 17.76 4.41
N ILE A 6 5.19 17.55 4.51
CA ILE A 6 4.49 16.57 3.67
C ILE A 6 4.57 17.07 2.22
N THR A 7 5.10 16.26 1.32
CA THR A 7 5.26 16.56 -0.10
C THR A 7 4.31 15.72 -0.96
N ALA A 8 4.05 16.16 -2.19
CA ALA A 8 3.34 15.34 -3.17
C ALA A 8 4.08 14.02 -3.44
N GLU A 9 5.41 14.04 -3.47
CA GLU A 9 6.24 12.85 -3.62
C GLU A 9 6.01 11.82 -2.50
N GLN A 10 5.81 12.27 -1.26
CA GLN A 10 5.47 11.36 -0.16
C GLN A 10 4.14 10.65 -0.42
N LEU A 11 3.11 11.38 -0.89
CA LEU A 11 1.81 10.79 -1.20
C LEU A 11 1.88 9.80 -2.38
N VAL A 12 2.73 10.08 -3.36
CA VAL A 12 3.03 9.15 -4.47
C VAL A 12 3.68 7.87 -3.95
N ASN A 13 4.69 7.99 -3.10
CA ASN A 13 5.39 6.84 -2.52
C ASN A 13 4.47 6.01 -1.63
N ASP A 14 3.58 6.65 -0.87
CA ASP A 14 2.59 5.97 -0.05
C ASP A 14 1.59 5.19 -0.92
N ALA A 15 1.06 5.81 -1.98
CA ALA A 15 0.17 5.15 -2.94
C ALA A 15 0.86 3.97 -3.66
N TYR A 16 2.13 4.13 -4.03
CA TYR A 16 2.93 3.05 -4.60
C TYR A 16 3.08 1.88 -3.60
N ALA A 17 3.43 2.18 -2.35
CA ALA A 17 3.58 1.17 -1.30
C ALA A 17 2.26 0.43 -1.00
N ASP A 18 1.12 1.10 -1.14
CA ASP A 18 -0.19 0.48 -1.04
C ASP A 18 -0.42 -0.53 -2.19
N GLY A 19 0.06 -0.24 -3.40
CA GLY A 19 0.11 -1.20 -4.51
C GLY A 19 0.96 -2.44 -4.22
N VAL A 20 2.16 -2.24 -3.66
CA VAL A 20 3.05 -3.32 -3.20
C VAL A 20 2.34 -4.21 -2.16
N LEU A 21 1.61 -3.57 -1.24
CA LEU A 21 0.84 -4.26 -0.21
C LEU A 21 -0.25 -5.14 -0.83
N ILE A 22 -1.00 -4.64 -1.80
CA ILE A 22 -2.04 -5.43 -2.49
C ILE A 22 -1.42 -6.64 -3.20
N ALA A 23 -0.31 -6.46 -3.92
CA ALA A 23 0.37 -7.55 -4.61
C ALA A 23 0.84 -8.64 -3.63
N THR A 24 1.46 -8.21 -2.53
CA THR A 24 1.91 -9.12 -1.47
C THR A 24 0.73 -9.83 -0.82
N ALA A 25 -0.36 -9.12 -0.53
CA ALA A 25 -1.57 -9.67 0.06
C ALA A 25 -2.21 -10.75 -0.83
N ASN A 26 -2.20 -10.56 -2.15
CA ASN A 26 -2.70 -11.54 -3.10
C ASN A 26 -1.88 -12.84 -3.06
N VAL A 27 -0.55 -12.74 -3.04
CA VAL A 27 0.32 -13.93 -2.93
C VAL A 27 0.12 -14.62 -1.58
N CYS A 28 -0.05 -13.85 -0.52
CA CYS A 28 -0.30 -14.35 0.83
C CYS A 28 -1.75 -14.82 1.08
N GLN A 29 -2.62 -14.79 0.07
CA GLN A 29 -4.04 -15.17 0.16
C GLN A 29 -4.81 -14.47 1.31
N ILE A 30 -4.46 -13.21 1.59
CA ILE A 30 -5.21 -12.39 2.55
C ILE A 30 -6.62 -12.14 2.00
N ASP A 31 -7.61 -12.06 2.90
CA ASP A 31 -8.97 -11.72 2.52
C ASP A 31 -9.04 -10.38 1.78
N LYS A 32 -9.64 -10.42 0.58
CA LYS A 32 -9.72 -9.26 -0.30
C LYS A 32 -10.55 -8.11 0.30
N ALA A 33 -11.57 -8.41 1.12
CA ALA A 33 -12.36 -7.36 1.74
C ALA A 33 -11.56 -6.62 2.81
N GLN A 34 -10.74 -7.31 3.58
CA GLN A 34 -9.80 -6.68 4.53
C GLN A 34 -8.81 -5.76 3.82
N VAL A 35 -8.20 -6.23 2.74
CA VAL A 35 -7.25 -5.42 1.95
C VAL A 35 -7.96 -4.19 1.37
N ASN A 36 -9.14 -4.36 0.77
CA ASN A 36 -9.90 -3.24 0.20
C ASN A 36 -10.27 -2.18 1.25
N GLN A 37 -10.66 -2.61 2.46
CA GLN A 37 -10.99 -1.69 3.56
C GLN A 37 -9.76 -0.89 4.01
N LEU A 38 -8.60 -1.53 4.11
CA LEU A 38 -7.35 -0.86 4.45
C LEU A 38 -6.98 0.19 3.39
N ILE A 39 -7.00 -0.19 2.11
CA ILE A 39 -6.66 0.69 0.98
C ILE A 39 -7.62 1.87 0.90
N PHE A 40 -8.92 1.65 1.13
CA PHE A 40 -9.90 2.73 1.20
C PHE A 40 -9.55 3.76 2.27
N ASN A 41 -9.18 3.30 3.48
CA ASN A 41 -8.79 4.17 4.58
C ASN A 41 -7.50 4.94 4.27
N GLN A 42 -6.51 4.30 3.64
CA GLN A 42 -5.25 4.93 3.24
C GLN A 42 -5.46 5.98 2.14
N LYS A 43 -6.22 5.64 1.10
CA LYS A 43 -6.62 6.58 0.03
C LYS A 43 -7.29 7.81 0.62
N LYS A 44 -8.27 7.62 1.51
CA LYS A 44 -8.95 8.73 2.16
C LYS A 44 -7.97 9.61 2.92
N ALA A 45 -7.08 9.03 3.73
CA ALA A 45 -6.09 9.77 4.49
C ALA A 45 -5.11 10.55 3.58
N ALA A 46 -4.66 9.95 2.48
CA ALA A 46 -3.79 10.60 1.51
C ALA A 46 -4.47 11.80 0.85
N LEU A 47 -5.74 11.68 0.44
CA LEU A 47 -6.51 12.76 -0.17
C LEU A 47 -6.85 13.88 0.83
N ASP A 48 -7.19 13.54 2.07
CA ASP A 48 -7.41 14.51 3.14
C ASP A 48 -6.12 15.29 3.43
N THR A 49 -4.97 14.60 3.44
CA THR A 49 -3.66 15.20 3.61
C THR A 49 -3.31 16.11 2.43
N ALA A 50 -3.48 15.65 1.20
CA ALA A 50 -3.28 16.47 0.00
C ALA A 50 -4.07 17.78 0.08
N LYS A 51 -5.35 17.68 0.47
CA LYS A 51 -6.23 18.84 0.66
C LYS A 51 -5.72 19.78 1.75
N LEU A 52 -5.31 19.25 2.90
CA LEU A 52 -4.79 20.04 4.02
C LEU A 52 -3.56 20.87 3.62
N TYR A 53 -2.68 20.29 2.81
CA TYR A 53 -1.44 20.92 2.35
C TYR A 53 -1.56 21.58 0.97
N GLN A 54 -2.76 21.65 0.40
CA GLN A 54 -3.03 22.22 -0.94
C GLN A 54 -2.15 21.62 -2.04
N LEU A 55 -1.87 20.32 -1.94
CA LEU A 55 -1.07 19.58 -2.90
C LEU A 55 -1.94 19.19 -4.12
N PRO A 56 -1.39 19.26 -5.36
CA PRO A 56 -2.08 18.79 -6.56
C PRO A 56 -2.00 17.26 -6.64
N PHE A 57 -2.74 16.57 -5.77
CA PHE A 57 -2.80 15.11 -5.71
C PHE A 57 -4.28 14.68 -5.61
N VAL A 58 -4.77 13.97 -6.63
CA VAL A 58 -6.18 13.60 -6.74
C VAL A 58 -6.39 12.08 -6.64
N ALA A 59 -7.66 11.67 -6.54
CA ALA A 59 -8.02 10.27 -6.43
C ALA A 59 -7.49 9.39 -7.58
N LYS A 60 -7.44 9.95 -8.80
CA LYS A 60 -6.88 9.27 -9.97
C LYS A 60 -5.38 9.04 -9.83
N ASP A 61 -4.62 10.04 -9.37
CA ASP A 61 -3.17 9.90 -9.17
C ASP A 61 -2.88 8.77 -8.19
N TYR A 62 -3.60 8.75 -7.06
CA TYR A 62 -3.50 7.65 -6.09
C TYR A 62 -3.74 6.29 -6.74
N ASP A 63 -4.83 6.12 -7.51
CA ASP A 63 -5.16 4.85 -8.15
C ASP A 63 -4.07 4.41 -9.16
N ASP A 64 -3.55 5.34 -9.97
CA ASP A 64 -2.51 5.06 -10.95
C ASP A 64 -1.20 4.60 -10.28
N TYR A 65 -0.81 5.22 -9.16
CA TYR A 65 0.40 4.83 -8.42
C TYR A 65 0.23 3.50 -7.67
N VAL A 66 -0.97 3.22 -7.14
CA VAL A 66 -1.31 1.91 -6.57
C VAL A 66 -1.19 0.82 -7.63
N VAL A 67 -1.73 1.04 -8.83
CA VAL A 67 -1.60 0.09 -9.95
C VAL A 67 -0.13 -0.12 -10.31
N SER A 68 0.64 0.96 -10.39
CA SER A 68 2.08 0.88 -10.72
C SER A 68 2.87 0.05 -9.71
N GLY A 69 2.64 0.26 -8.40
CA GLY A 69 3.28 -0.51 -7.33
C GLY A 69 2.86 -1.98 -7.31
N PHE A 70 1.57 -2.24 -7.59
CA PHE A 70 1.04 -3.57 -7.74
C PHE A 70 1.71 -4.34 -8.88
N GLU A 71 1.74 -3.77 -10.09
CA GLU A 71 2.31 -4.42 -11.28
C GLU A 71 3.80 -4.69 -11.12
N SER A 72 4.55 -3.71 -10.57
CA SER A 72 5.98 -3.86 -10.32
C SER A 72 6.27 -5.01 -9.34
N THR A 73 5.48 -5.09 -8.27
CA THR A 73 5.66 -6.12 -7.24
C THR A 73 5.23 -7.49 -7.73
N MET A 74 4.11 -7.59 -8.44
CA MET A 74 3.66 -8.85 -9.03
C MET A 74 4.72 -9.43 -9.96
N ARG A 75 5.35 -8.60 -10.81
CA ARG A 75 6.44 -9.05 -11.68
C ARG A 75 7.61 -9.65 -10.89
N ILE A 76 8.02 -8.99 -9.80
CA ILE A 76 9.10 -9.50 -8.92
C ILE A 76 8.70 -10.83 -8.28
N LEU A 77 7.47 -10.92 -7.76
CA LEU A 77 6.96 -12.11 -7.07
C LEU A 77 6.76 -13.29 -8.03
N THR A 78 6.44 -13.06 -9.31
CA THR A 78 6.31 -14.12 -10.32
C THR A 78 7.66 -14.57 -10.90
N ASP A 79 8.67 -13.71 -10.87
CA ASP A 79 10.00 -13.98 -11.45
C ASP A 79 10.99 -14.64 -10.46
N GLN A 80 10.61 -14.83 -9.18
CA GLN A 80 11.48 -15.47 -8.17
C GLN A 80 11.20 -16.98 -8.00
N PRO A 81 12.13 -17.88 -8.38
CA PRO A 81 11.97 -19.32 -8.24
C PRO A 81 12.26 -19.88 -6.84
N GLU A 82 12.83 -19.11 -5.91
CA GLU A 82 13.30 -19.63 -4.61
C GLU A 82 13.04 -18.62 -3.48
N GLY A 83 12.13 -18.94 -2.55
CA GLY A 83 11.86 -18.07 -1.41
C GLY A 83 10.66 -18.41 -0.52
N GLU A 84 10.20 -19.66 -0.42
CA GLU A 84 9.01 -20.02 0.37
C GLU A 84 9.09 -19.56 1.84
N GLU A 85 10.24 -19.68 2.51
CA GLU A 85 10.41 -19.24 3.91
C GLU A 85 10.38 -17.71 4.06
N VAL A 86 10.95 -16.98 3.09
CA VAL A 86 10.95 -15.51 3.07
C VAL A 86 9.53 -15.02 2.83
N LEU A 87 8.82 -15.65 1.89
CA LEU A 87 7.42 -15.35 1.60
C LEU A 87 6.52 -15.62 2.82
N ALA A 88 6.70 -16.75 3.50
CA ALA A 88 5.95 -17.07 4.72
C ALA A 88 6.15 -16.00 5.82
N THR A 89 7.38 -15.53 6.02
CA THR A 89 7.69 -14.47 7.00
C THR A 89 7.04 -13.14 6.61
N VAL A 90 7.08 -12.78 5.32
CA VAL A 90 6.42 -11.59 4.78
C VAL A 90 4.91 -11.67 4.96
N CYS A 91 4.30 -12.82 4.67
CA CYS A 91 2.87 -13.04 4.80
C CYS A 91 2.39 -12.95 6.24
N GLN A 92 3.11 -13.54 7.19
CA GLN A 92 2.79 -13.43 8.62
C GLN A 92 2.86 -11.96 9.10
N GLY A 93 3.94 -11.25 8.74
CA GLY A 93 4.09 -9.84 9.09
C GLY A 93 3.01 -8.95 8.47
N LEU A 94 2.52 -9.30 7.29
CA LEU A 94 1.43 -8.58 6.63
C LEU A 94 0.07 -8.83 7.31
N GLN A 95 -0.26 -10.08 7.66
CA GLN A 95 -1.47 -10.40 8.43
C GLN A 95 -1.53 -9.59 9.73
N ASP A 96 -0.42 -9.55 10.48
CA ASP A 96 -0.35 -8.82 11.75
C ASP A 96 -0.55 -7.31 11.56
N LYS A 97 -0.01 -6.73 10.48
CA LYS A 97 -0.20 -5.32 10.15
C LYS A 97 -1.64 -5.00 9.78
N ILE A 98 -2.29 -5.85 8.99
CA ILE A 98 -3.68 -5.68 8.56
C ILE A 98 -4.61 -5.81 9.77
N ALA A 99 -4.42 -6.82 10.61
CA ALA A 99 -5.18 -7.01 11.84
C ALA A 99 -5.11 -5.79 12.76
N LYS A 100 -3.91 -5.20 12.96
CA LYS A 100 -3.73 -4.00 13.80
C LYS A 100 -4.36 -2.72 13.23
N LYS A 101 -4.54 -2.64 11.91
CA LYS A 101 -5.10 -1.45 11.26
C LYS A 101 -6.62 -1.54 11.03
N ILE A 102 -7.19 -2.73 11.09
CA ILE A 102 -8.63 -2.98 10.87
C ILE A 102 -9.38 -3.27 12.18
N ALA A 103 -8.67 -3.75 13.22
CA ALA A 103 -9.28 -3.95 14.53
C ALA A 103 -9.82 -2.61 15.08
N PRO A 104 -11.03 -2.61 15.68
CA PRO A 104 -11.72 -1.42 16.18
C PRO A 104 -11.00 -0.73 17.34
#